data_AF-A0A815PHH9-F1
#
_entry.id   AF-A0A815PHH9-F1
#
_cell.length_a   1.000
_cell.length_b   1.000
_cell.length_c   1.000
_cell.angle_alpha   90.00
_cell.angle_beta   90.00
_cell.angle_gamma   90.00
#
_symmetry.space_group_name_H-M   'P 1'
#
loop_
_entity.id
_entity.type
_entity.pdbx_description
1 polymer ?
#
loop_
_entity_poly.entity_id
_entity_poly.type
_entity_poly.pdbx_seq_one_letter_code
_entity_poly.pdbx_strand_id
1 'polypeptide(L)'
;MTKINNGEWRLLEELIEKKNERESRINDTNIAQPPLFAIQVALSALLVSWNIYPSSIILHSAGDQAAAFVAACLSLKEAVRMLAVLMSEEEVENKLLKGIEDLACIAVVNSPRSVTISGDEKTIDEIQQILSISYPNVFKACVHIENAFHRFK
;
A
#
# COMPACT_ATOMS: atom_id res chain seq x y z
N MET A 1 -7.19 -9.63 14.10
CA MET A 1 -8.61 -9.24 14.00
C MET A 1 -8.87 -8.03 14.88
N THR A 2 -8.70 -6.81 14.36
CA THR A 2 -9.19 -5.61 15.03
C THR A 2 -10.56 -5.33 14.43
N LYS A 3 -11.61 -5.80 15.11
CA LYS A 3 -12.99 -5.44 14.78
C LYS A 3 -13.16 -3.95 15.05
N ILE A 4 -13.22 -3.14 14.00
CA ILE A 4 -13.79 -1.79 14.09
C ILE A 4 -15.31 -1.99 14.19
N ASN A 5 -15.82 -2.15 15.41
CA ASN A 5 -17.25 -2.28 15.65
C ASN A 5 -17.91 -0.89 15.70
N ASN A 6 -18.97 -0.77 14.91
CA ASN A 6 -20.16 0.09 15.07
C ASN A 6 -20.04 1.59 14.76
N GLY A 7 -20.49 1.94 13.55
CA GLY A 7 -20.77 3.30 13.07
C GLY A 7 -20.08 3.53 11.73
N GLU A 8 -20.79 4.05 10.73
CA GLU A 8 -20.20 4.53 9.48
C GLU A 8 -19.20 5.66 9.79
N TRP A 9 -17.99 5.34 10.23
CA TRP A 9 -16.96 6.37 10.36
C TRP A 9 -16.40 6.64 8.97
N ARG A 10 -16.65 7.86 8.48
CA ARG A 10 -16.13 8.30 7.18
C ARG A 10 -14.88 9.13 7.40
N LEU A 11 -13.80 8.71 6.77
CA LEU A 11 -12.51 9.40 6.75
C LEU A 11 -12.63 10.91 6.47
N LEU A 12 -13.51 11.25 5.52
CA LEU A 12 -13.81 12.62 5.12
C LEU A 12 -14.44 13.43 6.25
N GLU A 13 -15.29 12.84 7.08
CA GLU A 13 -15.88 13.52 8.24
C GLU A 13 -14.80 13.82 9.28
N GLU A 14 -13.87 12.89 9.52
CA GLU A 14 -12.78 13.13 10.48
C GLU A 14 -11.81 14.23 10.02
N LEU A 15 -11.57 14.36 8.72
CA LEU A 15 -10.64 15.34 8.14
C LEU A 15 -11.28 16.71 7.87
N ILE A 16 -12.59 16.76 7.61
CA ILE A 16 -13.29 17.97 7.17
C ILE A 16 -14.15 18.59 8.28
N GLU A 17 -14.71 17.80 9.18
CA GLU A 17 -15.49 18.35 10.28
C GLU A 17 -14.56 19.09 11.25
N LYS A 18 -14.99 20.29 11.68
CA LYS A 18 -14.33 21.04 12.76
C LYS A 18 -14.58 20.36 14.11
N LYS A 19 -13.99 19.19 14.32
CA LYS A 19 -13.87 18.56 15.63
C LYS A 19 -12.74 19.26 16.39
N ASN A 20 -12.96 19.53 17.67
CA ASN A 20 -11.85 20.02 18.50
C ASN A 20 -10.85 18.87 18.79
N GLU A 21 -9.65 19.20 19.28
CA GLU A 21 -8.59 18.21 19.55
C GLU A 21 -9.02 17.06 20.49
N ARG A 22 -10.04 17.29 21.33
CA ARG A 22 -10.56 16.30 22.29
C ARG A 22 -11.59 15.35 21.68
N GLU A 23 -12.26 15.78 20.62
CA GLU A 23 -13.26 15.01 19.88
C GLU A 23 -12.65 14.25 18.71
N SER A 24 -11.54 14.74 18.18
CA SER A 24 -10.84 14.07 17.10
C SER A 24 -10.21 12.77 17.56
N ARG A 25 -10.46 11.72 16.79
CA ARG A 25 -9.86 10.40 16.98
C ARG A 25 -8.59 10.21 16.17
N ILE A 26 -8.09 11.26 15.51
CA ILE A 26 -6.89 11.19 14.67
C ILE A 26 -5.60 10.91 15.47
N ASN A 27 -5.66 11.00 16.80
CA ASN A 27 -4.55 10.59 17.66
C ASN A 27 -4.48 9.06 17.85
N ASP A 28 -5.53 8.31 17.49
CA ASP A 28 -5.47 6.85 17.42
C ASP A 28 -4.78 6.45 16.12
N THR A 29 -3.64 5.76 16.23
CA THR A 29 -2.84 5.27 15.12
C THR A 29 -3.66 4.48 14.08
N ASN A 30 -4.62 3.65 14.52
CA ASN A 30 -5.43 2.84 13.59
C ASN A 30 -6.39 3.69 12.76
N ILE A 31 -6.74 4.88 13.27
CA ILE A 31 -7.62 5.86 12.62
C ILE A 31 -6.78 6.84 11.78
N ALA A 32 -5.57 7.18 12.23
CA ALA A 32 -4.67 8.14 11.59
C ALA A 32 -3.92 7.58 10.37
N GLN A 33 -3.58 6.29 10.38
CA GLN A 33 -2.76 5.69 9.32
C GLN A 33 -3.46 5.63 7.95
N PRO A 34 -4.72 5.19 7.81
CA PRO A 34 -5.40 5.18 6.52
C PRO A 34 -5.51 6.56 5.83
N PRO A 35 -5.91 7.66 6.51
CA PRO A 35 -5.93 8.98 5.89
C PRO A 35 -4.54 9.47 5.53
N LEU A 36 -3.55 9.22 6.39
CA LEU A 36 -2.18 9.63 6.14
C LEU A 36 -1.64 8.99 4.85
N PHE A 37 -1.86 7.69 4.67
CA PHE A 37 -1.55 6.98 3.42
C PHE A 37 -2.25 7.63 2.22
N ALA A 38 -3.57 7.82 2.30
CA ALA A 38 -4.35 8.38 1.20
C ALA A 38 -3.86 9.78 0.79
N ILE A 39 -3.54 10.64 1.76
CA ILE A 39 -3.02 11.98 1.53
C ILE A 39 -1.62 11.92 0.88
N GLN A 40 -0.71 11.08 1.39
CA GLN A 40 0.63 10.92 0.82
C GLN A 40 0.59 10.47 -0.64
N VAL A 41 -0.29 9.50 -0.96
CA VAL A 41 -0.51 9.03 -2.32
C VAL A 41 -1.12 10.12 -3.20
N ALA A 42 -2.14 10.82 -2.72
CA ALA A 42 -2.79 11.90 -3.47
C ALA A 42 -1.82 13.05 -3.77
N LEU A 43 -0.99 13.44 -2.81
CA LEU A 43 0.05 14.46 -3.02
C LEU A 43 1.09 14.01 -4.03
N SER A 44 1.50 12.74 -3.99
CA SER A 44 2.45 12.19 -4.98
C SER A 44 1.83 12.19 -6.39
N ALA A 45 0.57 11.78 -6.53
CA ALA A 45 -0.16 11.83 -7.79
C ALA A 45 -0.35 13.28 -8.29
N LEU A 46 -0.58 14.24 -7.40
CA LEU A 46 -0.65 15.66 -7.74
C LEU A 46 0.68 16.17 -8.30
N LEU A 47 1.81 15.84 -7.68
CA LEU A 47 3.13 16.21 -8.20
C LEU A 47 3.38 15.60 -9.59
N VAL A 48 3.03 14.33 -9.78
CA VAL A 48 3.10 13.67 -11.09
C VAL A 48 2.22 14.37 -12.13
N SER A 49 1.03 14.84 -11.75
CA SER A 49 0.14 15.61 -12.65
C SER A 49 0.77 16.94 -13.10
N TRP A 50 1.73 17.47 -12.34
CA TRP A 50 2.54 18.63 -12.71
C TRP A 50 3.84 18.26 -13.44
N ASN A 51 3.98 17.01 -13.88
CA ASN A 51 5.20 16.43 -14.46
C ASN A 51 6.41 16.44 -13.52
N ILE A 52 6.20 16.39 -12.20
CA ILE A 52 7.26 16.25 -11.19
C ILE A 52 7.33 14.79 -10.78
N TYR A 53 8.42 14.12 -11.18
CA TYR A 53 8.65 12.70 -10.90
C TYR A 53 9.76 12.54 -9.85
N PRO A 54 9.52 11.81 -8.75
CA PRO A 54 10.55 11.58 -7.77
C PRO A 54 11.61 10.62 -8.33
N SER A 55 12.88 11.02 -8.31
CA SER A 55 14.01 10.14 -8.66
C SER A 55 14.38 9.19 -7.51
N SER A 56 13.92 9.49 -6.29
CA SER A 56 14.11 8.68 -5.09
C SER A 56 13.02 9.01 -4.08
N ILE A 57 12.66 8.05 -3.24
CA ILE A 57 11.66 8.23 -2.19
C ILE A 57 12.30 7.87 -0.85
N ILE A 58 12.17 8.76 0.12
CA ILE A 58 12.61 8.56 1.50
C ILE A 58 11.37 8.67 2.38
N LEU A 59 11.28 7.80 3.37
CA LEU A 59 10.15 7.71 4.28
C LEU A 59 10.62 7.75 5.72
N HIS A 60 9.71 8.13 6.61
CA HIS A 60 9.92 8.05 8.05
C HIS A 60 8.74 7.32 8.68
N SER A 61 9.01 6.26 9.44
CA SER A 61 8.01 5.51 10.21
C SER A 61 6.80 5.09 9.35
N ALA A 62 5.62 5.66 9.58
CA ALA A 62 4.36 5.32 8.91
C ALA A 62 4.27 5.69 7.42
N GLY A 63 5.30 6.28 6.82
CA GLY A 63 5.35 6.57 5.40
C GLY A 63 5.73 5.38 4.51
N ASP A 64 6.00 4.21 5.10
CA ASP A 64 6.51 3.05 4.36
C ASP A 64 5.54 2.58 3.29
N GLN A 65 4.25 2.47 3.62
CA GLN A 65 3.22 1.99 2.70
C GLN A 65 2.99 2.95 1.53
N ALA A 66 2.96 4.26 1.79
CA ALA A 66 2.77 5.23 0.73
C ALA A 66 3.99 5.30 -0.19
N ALA A 67 5.20 5.26 0.36
CA ALA A 67 6.43 5.23 -0.42
C ALA A 67 6.52 3.98 -1.29
N ALA A 68 6.22 2.81 -0.71
CA ALA A 68 6.11 1.53 -1.39
C ALA A 68 5.15 1.59 -2.58
N PHE A 69 3.95 2.11 -2.32
CA PHE A 69 2.90 2.24 -3.30
C PHE A 69 3.32 3.17 -4.44
N VAL A 70 3.81 4.37 -4.12
CA VAL A 70 4.22 5.36 -5.11
C VAL A 70 5.42 4.86 -5.94
N ALA A 71 6.40 4.22 -5.31
CA ALA A 71 7.54 3.63 -6.01
C ALA A 71 7.07 2.63 -7.06
N ALA A 72 6.12 1.76 -6.70
CA ALA A 72 5.60 0.76 -7.59
C ALA A 72 4.72 1.37 -8.71
N CYS A 73 3.85 2.34 -8.39
CA CYS A 73 3.08 3.09 -9.40
C CYS A 73 3.94 3.75 -10.49
N LEU A 74 5.17 4.15 -10.13
CA LEU A 74 6.12 4.80 -11.03
C LEU A 74 6.99 3.80 -11.79
N SER A 75 7.25 2.61 -11.25
CA SER A 75 8.09 1.61 -11.90
C SER A 75 7.33 0.73 -12.90
N LEU A 76 6.00 0.66 -12.79
CA LEU A 76 5.18 -0.22 -13.61
C LEU A 76 4.88 0.37 -15.00
N LYS A 77 4.94 -0.48 -16.02
CA LYS A 77 4.65 -0.13 -17.42
C LYS A 77 3.23 -0.51 -17.87
N GLU A 78 2.54 -1.32 -17.07
CA GLU A 78 1.24 -1.94 -17.41
C GLU A 78 0.33 -1.98 -16.18
N ALA A 79 -0.98 -2.13 -16.39
CA ALA A 79 -1.96 -2.29 -15.32
C ALA A 79 -1.70 -3.60 -14.58
N VAL A 80 -1.32 -3.50 -13.30
CA VAL A 80 -1.08 -4.66 -12.43
C VAL A 80 -1.70 -4.41 -11.06
N ARG A 81 -2.00 -5.49 -10.36
CA ARG A 81 -2.47 -5.40 -8.97
C ARG A 81 -1.27 -5.48 -8.04
N MET A 82 -1.33 -4.74 -6.93
CA MET A 82 -0.23 -4.65 -5.97
C MET A 82 -0.68 -4.98 -4.56
N LEU A 83 0.23 -5.62 -3.83
CA LEU A 83 0.01 -6.05 -2.46
C LEU A 83 1.24 -5.72 -1.62
N ALA A 84 1.11 -4.74 -0.72
CA ALA A 84 2.12 -4.46 0.29
C ALA A 84 1.98 -5.46 1.44
N VAL A 85 3.09 -6.08 1.86
CA VAL A 85 3.12 -7.12 2.89
C VAL A 85 4.28 -6.87 3.85
N LEU A 86 4.02 -6.95 5.16
CA LEU A 86 5.07 -6.84 6.19
C LEU A 86 5.81 -8.17 6.43
N MET A 87 6.56 -8.61 5.42
CA MET A 87 7.45 -9.77 5.45
C MET A 87 8.79 -9.38 4.81
N SER A 88 9.87 -10.14 5.08
CA SER A 88 11.12 -9.92 4.37
C SER A 88 11.04 -10.41 2.91
N GLU A 89 11.96 -9.93 2.08
CA GLU A 89 12.13 -10.40 0.70
C GLU A 89 12.24 -11.93 0.62
N GLU A 90 13.18 -12.50 1.39
CA GLU A 90 13.39 -13.95 1.46
C GLU A 90 12.14 -14.72 1.89
N GLU A 91 11.35 -14.18 2.82
CA GLU A 91 10.11 -14.80 3.25
C GLU A 91 9.06 -14.79 2.14
N VAL A 92 8.93 -13.69 1.42
CA VAL A 92 7.98 -13.58 0.31
C VAL A 92 8.37 -14.49 -0.84
N GLU A 93 9.64 -14.51 -1.23
CA GLU A 93 10.16 -15.41 -2.26
C GLU A 93 9.87 -16.87 -1.91
N ASN A 94 10.24 -17.30 -0.70
CA ASN A 94 10.16 -18.71 -0.34
C ASN A 94 8.75 -19.18 0.03
N LYS A 95 7.91 -18.31 0.61
CA LYS A 95 6.61 -18.69 1.17
C LYS A 95 5.42 -18.32 0.28
N LEU A 96 5.55 -17.28 -0.55
CA LEU A 96 4.43 -16.76 -1.34
C LEU A 96 4.65 -16.89 -2.84
N LEU A 97 5.87 -16.68 -3.34
CA LEU A 97 6.13 -16.65 -4.79
C LEU A 97 6.71 -17.95 -5.35
N LYS A 98 7.19 -18.84 -4.49
CA LYS A 98 7.77 -20.12 -4.90
C LYS A 98 6.80 -20.95 -5.75
N GLY A 99 7.16 -21.18 -7.01
CA GLY A 99 6.36 -21.92 -7.99
C GLY A 99 5.34 -21.10 -8.78
N ILE A 100 5.27 -19.78 -8.56
CA ILE A 100 4.42 -18.84 -9.30
C ILE A 100 5.20 -17.60 -9.77
N GLU A 101 6.52 -17.71 -9.91
CA GLU A 101 7.43 -16.60 -10.21
C GLU A 101 7.13 -15.94 -11.57
N ASP A 102 6.54 -16.68 -12.50
CA ASP A 102 6.11 -16.17 -13.82
C ASP A 102 4.82 -15.33 -13.74
N LEU A 103 4.08 -15.40 -12.63
CA LEU A 103 2.77 -14.77 -12.45
C LEU A 103 2.80 -13.58 -11.47
N ALA A 104 3.76 -13.58 -10.54
CA ALA A 104 3.96 -12.49 -9.60
C ALA A 104 5.44 -12.36 -9.20
N CYS A 105 5.85 -11.12 -8.91
CA CYS A 105 7.20 -10.81 -8.47
C CYS A 105 7.19 -9.78 -7.34
N ILE A 106 8.33 -9.64 -6.66
CA ILE A 106 8.56 -8.51 -5.76
C ILE A 106 8.82 -7.27 -6.62
N ALA A 107 7.89 -6.31 -6.56
CA ALA A 107 7.99 -5.05 -7.27
C ALA A 107 8.95 -4.08 -6.57
N VAL A 108 8.89 -4.06 -5.23
CA VAL A 108 9.65 -3.12 -4.39
C VAL A 108 10.02 -3.78 -3.06
N VAL A 109 11.27 -3.63 -2.64
CA VAL A 109 11.71 -3.89 -1.26
C VAL A 109 11.69 -2.56 -0.50
N ASN A 110 10.68 -2.35 0.34
CA ASN A 110 10.44 -1.09 1.05
C ASN A 110 11.34 -0.96 2.29
N SER A 111 11.61 -2.09 2.94
CA SER A 111 12.50 -2.23 4.09
C SER A 111 12.89 -3.70 4.29
N PRO A 112 13.79 -4.05 5.24
CA PRO A 112 14.13 -5.45 5.54
C PRO A 112 12.94 -6.36 5.94
N ARG A 113 11.78 -5.77 6.28
CA ARG A 113 10.55 -6.50 6.66
C ARG A 113 9.28 -5.96 5.99
N SER A 114 9.42 -5.26 4.87
CA SER A 114 8.29 -4.74 4.12
C SER A 114 8.60 -4.80 2.64
N VAL A 115 7.77 -5.50 1.87
CA VAL A 115 7.90 -5.63 0.43
C VAL A 115 6.54 -5.44 -0.24
N THR A 116 6.57 -5.08 -1.51
CA THR A 116 5.39 -4.95 -2.37
C THR A 116 5.47 -6.01 -3.46
N ILE A 117 4.43 -6.83 -3.56
CA ILE A 117 4.27 -7.85 -4.60
C ILE A 117 3.41 -7.27 -5.72
N SER A 118 3.82 -7.46 -6.97
CA SER A 118 3.00 -7.17 -8.16
C SER A 118 2.70 -8.44 -8.93
N GLY A 119 1.49 -8.50 -9.49
CA GLY A 119 1.06 -9.60 -10.36
C GLY A 119 -0.30 -9.29 -10.99
N ASP A 120 -0.82 -10.25 -11.75
CA ASP A 120 -2.20 -10.16 -12.22
C ASP A 120 -3.20 -10.19 -11.05
N GLU A 121 -4.42 -9.75 -11.32
CA GLU A 121 -5.46 -9.61 -10.32
C GLU A 121 -5.75 -10.91 -9.55
N LYS A 122 -5.85 -12.02 -10.28
CA LYS A 122 -6.20 -13.32 -9.72
C LYS A 122 -5.07 -13.84 -8.83
N THR A 123 -3.83 -13.72 -9.29
CA THR A 123 -2.65 -14.14 -8.52
C THR A 123 -2.53 -13.35 -7.22
N ILE A 124 -2.74 -12.03 -7.24
CA ILE A 124 -2.68 -11.21 -6.02
C ILE A 124 -3.81 -11.56 -5.03
N ASP A 125 -5.03 -11.84 -5.51
CA ASP A 125 -6.13 -12.29 -4.66
C ASP A 125 -5.82 -13.64 -3.98
N GLU A 126 -5.22 -14.58 -4.70
CA GLU A 126 -4.79 -15.88 -4.16
C GLU A 126 -3.72 -15.70 -3.06
N ILE A 127 -2.69 -14.87 -3.30
CA ILE A 127 -1.66 -14.55 -2.29
C ILE A 127 -2.31 -13.88 -1.06
N GLN A 128 -3.26 -12.97 -1.27
CA GLN A 128 -3.97 -12.30 -0.19
C GLN A 128 -4.77 -13.29 0.67
N GLN A 129 -5.38 -14.31 0.06
CA GLN A 129 -6.07 -15.40 0.77
C GLN A 129 -5.08 -16.27 1.57
N ILE A 130 -3.95 -16.65 0.97
CA ILE A 130 -2.88 -17.40 1.67
C ILE A 130 -2.43 -16.61 2.91
N LEU A 131 -2.18 -15.31 2.77
CA LEU A 131 -1.85 -14.45 3.89
C LEU A 131 -2.96 -14.37 4.95
N SER A 132 -4.25 -14.44 4.56
CA SER A 132 -5.36 -14.40 5.53
C SER A 132 -5.39 -15.65 6.40
N ILE A 133 -5.07 -16.80 5.81
CA ILE A 133 -5.21 -18.10 6.43
C ILE A 133 -3.94 -18.44 7.22
N SER A 134 -2.79 -18.35 6.56
CA SER A 134 -1.50 -18.82 7.08
C SER A 134 -0.80 -17.77 7.94
N TYR A 135 -1.07 -16.48 7.69
CA TYR A 135 -0.38 -15.35 8.33
C TYR A 135 -1.37 -14.25 8.78
N PRO A 136 -2.40 -14.56 9.59
CA PRO A 136 -3.50 -13.64 9.89
C PRO A 136 -3.10 -12.35 10.61
N ASN A 137 -1.89 -12.33 11.19
CA ASN A 137 -1.32 -11.17 11.88
C ASN A 137 -0.36 -10.35 11.01
N VAL A 138 -0.01 -10.84 9.81
CA VAL A 138 0.78 -10.08 8.86
C VAL A 138 -0.12 -9.01 8.23
N PHE A 139 0.31 -7.76 8.37
CA PHE A 139 -0.36 -6.65 7.73
C PHE A 139 -0.28 -6.80 6.21
N LYS A 140 -1.39 -6.49 5.52
CA LYS A 140 -1.45 -6.44 4.07
C LYS A 140 -2.37 -5.34 3.57
N ALA A 141 -1.96 -4.63 2.54
CA ALA A 141 -2.75 -3.62 1.85
C ALA A 141 -2.74 -3.90 0.35
N CYS A 142 -3.94 -4.09 -0.22
CA CYS A 142 -4.12 -4.36 -1.64
C CYS A 142 -4.59 -3.09 -2.34
N VAL A 143 -3.99 -2.76 -3.47
CA VAL A 143 -4.40 -1.60 -4.27
C VAL A 143 -4.41 -1.99 -5.75
N HIS A 144 -5.49 -1.61 -6.42
CA HIS A 144 -5.68 -1.81 -7.86
C HIS A 144 -5.16 -0.57 -8.59
N ILE A 145 -4.31 -0.76 -9.60
CA ILE A 145 -3.79 0.34 -10.43
C ILE A 145 -4.18 0.07 -11.89
N GLU A 146 -5.15 0.84 -12.37
CA GLU A 146 -5.60 0.79 -13.78
C GLU A 146 -4.63 1.51 -14.73
N ASN A 147 -3.80 2.43 -14.22
CA ASN A 147 -2.84 3.19 -15.01
C ASN A 147 -1.55 3.44 -14.21
N ALA A 148 -0.44 2.84 -14.65
CA ALA A 148 0.88 3.15 -14.13
C ALA A 148 1.44 4.41 -14.82
N PHE A 149 2.01 5.32 -14.04
CA PHE A 149 2.44 6.63 -14.53
C PHE A 149 3.88 6.59 -15.07
N HIS A 150 4.16 5.79 -16.11
CA HIS A 150 5.37 5.99 -16.91
C HIS A 150 5.16 5.58 -18.38
N ARG A 151 4.69 6.54 -19.19
CA ARG A 151 4.90 6.55 -20.65
C ARG A 151 6.25 7.24 -20.90
N PHE A 152 7.35 6.49 -20.91
CA PHE A 152 8.60 7.01 -21.48
C PHE A 152 8.37 7.31 -22.96
N LYS A 153 8.59 8.57 -23.37
CA LYS A 153 8.98 8.89 -24.74
C LYS A 153 10.46 8.64 -24.90
#